data_AF-A0AA43LH15-F1
#
_entry.id   AF-A0AA43LH15-F1
#
_cell.length_a   1.000
_cell.length_b   1.000
_cell.length_c   1.000
_cell.angle_alpha   90.00
_cell.angle_beta   90.00
_cell.angle_gamma   90.00
#
_symmetry.space_group_name_H-M   'P 1'
#
loop_
_entity.id
_entity.type
_entity.pdbx_description
1 polymer ?
#
loop_
_entity_poly.entity_id
_entity_poly.type
_entity_poly.pdbx_seq_one_letter_code
_entity_poly.pdbx_strand_id
1 'polypeptide(L)'
;MIPNPIFFNDNTIMIGLIVCCLVVLAVVMIPKAMRHRKRVRESKCEETVQKEEQEVQMIVVPNEETVLEQSMIDYKKRFLVNANIPTRNGKQVGIRKKYHSRISKIVKVIGENEVTIFSYIDNVLKHHFDTFQDDISELYKKNCDDDYLIPKK
;
A
#
# COMPACT_ATOMS: atom_id res chain seq x y z
N MET A 1 8.48 -22.52 -69.51
CA MET A 1 9.95 -22.65 -69.38
C MET A 1 10.52 -21.25 -69.51
N ILE A 2 11.15 -20.59 -68.56
CA ILE A 2 11.76 -20.89 -67.26
C ILE A 2 11.57 -19.59 -66.42
N PRO A 3 11.24 -19.64 -65.12
CA PRO A 3 11.00 -18.44 -64.32
C PRO A 3 12.30 -17.66 -64.05
N ASN A 4 12.18 -16.32 -64.01
CA ASN A 4 13.27 -15.37 -63.78
C ASN A 4 14.06 -15.66 -62.48
N PRO A 5 15.40 -15.56 -62.50
CA PRO A 5 16.23 -15.77 -61.31
C PRO A 5 16.15 -14.57 -60.37
N ILE A 6 15.42 -14.78 -59.28
CA ILE A 6 15.74 -14.42 -57.89
C ILE A 6 16.96 -13.48 -57.73
N PHE A 7 16.73 -12.17 -57.68
CA PHE A 7 17.68 -11.19 -57.12
C PHE A 7 17.53 -11.15 -55.60
N PHE A 8 18.16 -12.12 -54.93
CA PHE A 8 18.34 -12.15 -53.48
C PHE A 8 19.60 -11.35 -53.16
N ASN A 9 19.44 -10.03 -52.98
CA ASN A 9 20.52 -9.12 -52.64
C ASN A 9 20.35 -8.72 -51.17
N ASP A 10 21.39 -8.91 -50.36
CA ASP A 10 21.38 -8.83 -48.89
C ASP A 10 20.68 -7.60 -48.30
N ASN A 11 20.67 -6.48 -49.04
CA ASN A 11 19.97 -5.26 -48.64
C ASN A 11 18.45 -5.43 -48.58
N THR A 12 17.83 -6.17 -49.50
CA THR A 12 16.37 -6.41 -49.49
C THR A 12 15.97 -7.28 -48.30
N ILE A 13 16.83 -8.23 -47.91
CA ILE A 13 16.63 -9.11 -46.76
C ILE A 13 16.82 -8.32 -45.47
N MET A 14 17.89 -7.52 -45.38
CA MET A 14 18.16 -6.66 -44.22
C MET A 14 17.03 -5.65 -44.00
N ILE A 15 16.53 -5.00 -45.07
CA ILE A 15 15.37 -4.11 -45.00
C ILE A 15 14.13 -4.87 -44.54
N GLY A 16 13.89 -6.07 -45.09
CA GLY A 16 12.80 -6.94 -44.67
C GLY A 16 12.85 -7.32 -43.19
N LEU A 17 14.05 -7.66 -42.68
CA LEU A 17 14.26 -8.01 -41.27
C LEU A 17 14.06 -6.81 -40.34
N ILE A 18 14.55 -5.62 -40.72
CA ILE A 18 14.36 -4.39 -39.93
C ILE A 18 12.89 -4.03 -39.84
N VAL A 19 12.17 -4.06 -40.97
CA VAL A 19 10.72 -3.76 -41.00
C VAL A 19 9.95 -4.81 -40.19
N CYS A 20 10.29 -6.10 -40.31
CA CYS A 20 9.69 -7.17 -39.51
C CYS A 20 9.90 -6.94 -38.00
N CYS A 21 11.11 -6.60 -37.57
CA CYS A 21 11.42 -6.29 -36.17
C CYS A 21 10.61 -5.10 -35.65
N LEU A 22 10.47 -4.02 -36.42
CA LEU A 22 9.69 -2.85 -36.01
C LEU A 22 8.20 -3.17 -35.86
N VAL A 23 7.63 -3.99 -36.76
CA VAL A 23 6.23 -4.43 -36.68
C VAL A 23 6.00 -5.34 -35.45
N VAL A 24 6.92 -6.28 -35.18
CA VAL A 24 6.83 -7.15 -33.99
C VAL A 24 6.94 -6.34 -32.69
N LEU A 25 7.86 -5.38 -32.62
CA LEU A 25 7.98 -4.48 -31.47
C LEU A 25 6.71 -3.65 -31.27
N ALA A 26 6.10 -3.13 -32.33
CA ALA A 26 4.85 -2.39 -32.25
C ALA A 26 3.70 -3.27 -31.72
N VAL A 27 3.53 -4.48 -32.25
CA VAL A 27 2.46 -5.42 -31.83
C VAL A 27 2.61 -5.84 -30.36
N VAL A 28 3.83 -5.89 -29.81
CA VAL A 28 4.06 -6.25 -28.39
C VAL A 28 3.96 -5.03 -27.45
N MET A 29 4.42 -3.86 -27.89
CA MET A 29 4.46 -2.66 -27.06
C MET A 29 3.09 -1.95 -26.97
N ILE A 30 2.28 -1.98 -28.04
CA ILE A 30 0.97 -1.31 -28.09
C ILE A 30 -0.03 -1.92 -27.07
N PRO A 31 -0.19 -3.25 -26.94
CA PRO A 31 -1.09 -3.85 -25.96
C PRO A 31 -0.61 -3.62 -24.51
N LYS A 32 0.71 -3.59 -24.29
CA LYS A 32 1.32 -3.39 -22.97
C LYS A 32 1.14 -1.93 -22.49
N ALA A 33 1.24 -0.97 -23.41
CA ALA A 33 0.95 0.44 -23.15
C ALA A 33 -0.55 0.71 -22.91
N MET A 34 -1.44 0.01 -23.63
CA MET A 34 -2.89 0.18 -23.49
C MET A 34 -3.47 -0.48 -22.21
N ARG A 35 -2.90 -1.59 -21.73
CA ARG A 35 -3.34 -2.23 -20.46
C ARG A 35 -3.00 -1.41 -19.22
N HIS A 36 -1.91 -0.66 -19.23
CA HIS A 36 -1.56 0.23 -18.12
C HIS A 36 -2.57 1.39 -18.00
N ARG A 37 -3.09 1.89 -19.13
CA ARG A 37 -4.05 3.00 -19.17
C ARG A 37 -5.47 2.62 -18.73
N LYS A 38 -5.80 1.32 -18.64
CA LYS A 38 -7.17 0.87 -18.30
C LYS A 38 -7.43 0.79 -16.79
N ARG A 39 -6.42 0.63 -15.92
CA ARG A 39 -6.62 0.74 -14.46
C ARG A 39 -6.80 2.18 -13.98
N VAL A 40 -6.18 3.15 -14.67
CA VAL A 40 -6.30 4.59 -14.37
C VAL A 40 -7.72 5.12 -14.61
N ARG A 41 -8.54 4.43 -15.43
CA ARG A 41 -9.91 4.87 -15.75
C ARG A 41 -10.95 4.42 -14.72
N GLU A 42 -10.71 3.34 -13.97
CA GLU A 42 -11.64 2.86 -12.94
C GLU A 42 -11.49 3.66 -11.64
N SER A 43 -10.28 4.12 -11.28
CA SER A 43 -10.04 5.01 -10.13
C SER A 43 -10.54 6.44 -10.33
N LYS A 44 -10.71 6.87 -11.59
CA LYS A 44 -11.08 8.26 -11.95
C LYS A 44 -12.56 8.60 -11.72
N CYS A 45 -13.43 7.63 -11.44
CA CYS A 45 -14.87 7.86 -11.25
C CYS A 45 -15.29 8.15 -9.81
N GLU A 46 -14.46 7.86 -8.80
CA GLU A 46 -14.82 8.08 -7.39
C GLU A 46 -14.22 9.36 -6.79
N GLU A 47 -13.16 9.91 -7.39
CA GLU A 47 -12.47 11.11 -6.86
C GLU A 47 -13.15 12.43 -7.27
N THR A 48 -14.17 12.40 -8.14
CA THR A 48 -14.82 13.58 -8.73
C THR A 48 -15.76 14.36 -7.80
N VAL A 49 -15.92 14.02 -6.52
CA VAL A 49 -16.95 14.66 -5.66
C VAL A 49 -16.38 15.60 -4.58
N GLN A 50 -15.08 15.64 -4.28
CA GLN A 50 -14.61 16.39 -3.09
C GLN A 50 -13.43 17.35 -3.29
N LYS A 51 -12.95 17.58 -4.52
CA LYS A 51 -11.75 18.39 -4.77
C LYS A 51 -12.01 19.75 -5.42
N GLU A 52 -13.12 20.39 -5.09
CA GLU A 52 -13.38 21.80 -5.42
C GLU A 52 -13.66 22.59 -4.13
N GLU A 53 -12.62 22.87 -3.35
CA GLU A 53 -12.42 24.11 -2.59
C GLU A 53 -11.23 23.96 -1.64
N GLN A 54 -10.02 24.14 -2.17
CA GLN A 54 -9.04 25.07 -1.58
C GLN A 54 -7.83 25.15 -2.49
N GLU A 55 -7.68 26.35 -3.04
CA GLU A 55 -6.74 26.70 -4.09
C GLU A 55 -5.39 27.15 -3.50
N VAL A 56 -4.33 26.89 -4.28
CA VAL A 56 -2.97 27.45 -4.18
C VAL A 56 -2.05 26.94 -3.05
N GLN A 57 -1.52 25.73 -3.21
CA GLN A 57 -0.13 25.40 -2.82
C GLN A 57 0.49 24.49 -3.88
N MET A 58 1.77 24.73 -4.22
CA MET A 58 2.51 24.05 -5.31
C MET A 58 2.18 22.55 -5.41
N ILE A 59 1.53 22.15 -6.49
CA ILE A 59 1.27 20.73 -6.78
C ILE A 59 2.57 20.14 -7.33
N VAL A 60 3.46 19.72 -6.43
CA VAL A 60 4.33 18.58 -6.73
C VAL A 60 3.37 17.39 -6.80
N VAL A 61 2.97 16.99 -8.01
CA VAL A 61 2.22 15.75 -8.21
C VAL A 61 3.05 14.63 -7.57
N PRO A 62 2.62 14.01 -6.47
CA PRO A 62 3.39 12.94 -5.86
C PRO A 62 3.41 11.78 -6.86
N ASN A 63 4.59 11.35 -7.27
CA ASN A 63 4.75 10.11 -8.03
C ASN A 63 4.16 8.96 -7.19
N GLU A 64 3.50 7.97 -7.80
CA GLU A 64 2.84 6.87 -7.06
C GLU A 64 3.82 6.15 -6.11
N GLU A 65 5.10 6.09 -6.48
CA GLU A 65 6.19 5.55 -5.65
C GLU A 65 6.38 6.35 -4.34
N THR A 66 6.25 7.67 -4.39
CA THR A 66 6.44 8.55 -3.21
C THR A 66 5.29 8.41 -2.20
N VAL A 67 4.07 8.14 -2.66
CA VAL A 67 2.90 7.91 -1.80
C VAL A 67 3.03 6.58 -1.07
N LEU A 68 3.46 5.52 -1.77
CA LEU A 68 3.69 4.21 -1.16
C LEU A 68 4.77 4.30 -0.09
N GLU A 69 5.89 4.95 -0.38
CA GLU A 69 6.99 5.11 0.57
C GLU A 69 6.55 5.88 1.82
N GLN A 70 5.77 6.95 1.66
CA GLN A 70 5.20 7.69 2.79
C GLN A 70 4.29 6.81 3.64
N SER A 71 3.40 6.02 3.02
CA SER A 71 2.51 5.12 3.75
C SER A 71 3.27 4.05 4.55
N MET A 72 4.40 3.58 4.02
CA MET A 72 5.26 2.62 4.71
C MET A 72 5.95 3.27 5.90
N ILE A 73 6.45 4.50 5.74
CA ILE A 73 7.05 5.28 6.83
C ILE A 73 6.02 5.51 7.94
N ASP A 74 4.80 5.90 7.59
CA ASP A 74 3.74 6.16 8.56
C ASP A 74 3.32 4.88 9.31
N TYR A 75 3.25 3.74 8.60
CA TYR A 75 3.02 2.45 9.23
C TYR A 75 4.12 2.10 10.24
N LYS A 76 5.40 2.23 9.84
CA LYS A 76 6.53 1.95 10.73
C LYS A 76 6.48 2.84 11.97
N LYS A 77 6.29 4.15 11.80
CA LYS A 77 6.21 5.13 12.90
C LYS A 77 5.05 4.86 13.85
N ARG A 78 3.93 4.34 13.35
CA ARG A 78 2.75 4.09 14.18
C ARG A 78 2.82 2.76 14.93
N PHE A 79 3.28 1.69 14.29
CA PHE A 79 3.15 0.33 14.83
C PHE A 79 4.47 -0.35 15.20
N LEU A 80 5.60 0.12 14.67
CA LEU A 80 6.93 -0.48 14.89
C LEU A 80 7.79 0.41 15.78
N VAL A 81 7.25 0.81 16.94
CA VAL A 81 7.95 1.58 17.96
C VAL A 81 7.92 0.81 19.28
N ASN A 82 9.02 0.84 20.04
CA ASN A 82 9.04 0.24 21.37
C ASN A 82 8.18 1.05 22.34
N ALA A 83 7.30 0.33 23.05
CA ALA A 83 6.48 0.91 24.10
C ALA A 83 7.36 1.20 25.32
N ASN A 84 7.38 2.45 25.79
CA ASN A 84 8.09 2.87 27.01
C ASN A 84 7.31 2.50 28.29
N ILE A 85 6.77 1.29 28.34
CA ILE A 85 6.01 0.78 29.48
C ILE A 85 6.84 -0.28 30.17
N PRO A 86 7.17 -0.11 31.46
CA PRO A 86 7.83 -1.17 32.21
C PRO A 86 6.91 -2.39 32.21
N THR A 87 7.39 -3.52 31.68
CA THR A 87 6.60 -4.75 31.51
C THR A 87 5.88 -5.21 32.78
N ARG A 88 6.43 -4.84 33.96
CA ARG A 88 5.84 -5.11 35.28
C ARG A 88 4.45 -4.48 35.49
N ASN A 89 4.10 -3.43 34.76
CA ASN A 89 2.80 -2.76 34.85
C ASN A 89 1.77 -3.36 33.88
N GLY A 90 2.18 -4.29 33.03
CA GLY A 90 1.31 -4.96 32.07
C GLY A 90 0.49 -6.10 32.68
N LYS A 91 -0.63 -6.41 32.03
CA LYS A 91 -1.39 -7.66 32.27
C LYS A 91 -1.10 -8.64 31.13
N GLN A 92 -0.98 -9.93 31.46
CA GLN A 92 -0.77 -10.96 30.45
C GLN A 92 -2.10 -11.35 29.80
N VAL A 93 -2.17 -11.27 28.47
CA VAL A 93 -3.33 -11.69 27.68
C VAL A 93 -2.89 -12.73 26.65
N GLY A 94 -3.59 -13.86 26.60
CA GLY A 94 -3.33 -14.89 25.61
C GLY A 94 -3.83 -14.48 24.22
N ILE A 95 -3.03 -14.68 23.18
CA ILE A 95 -3.44 -14.50 21.79
C ILE A 95 -3.40 -15.83 21.03
N ARG A 96 -4.24 -15.95 19.99
CA ARG A 96 -4.27 -17.17 19.16
C ARG A 96 -2.90 -17.39 18.51
N LYS A 97 -2.45 -18.66 18.47
CA LYS A 97 -1.15 -19.06 17.88
C LYS A 97 -0.94 -18.50 16.48
N LYS A 98 -1.96 -18.52 15.61
CA LYS A 98 -1.88 -17.97 14.24
C LYS A 98 -1.52 -16.48 14.21
N TYR A 99 -2.03 -15.70 15.17
CA TYR A 99 -1.76 -14.26 15.25
C TYR A 99 -0.39 -14.01 15.86
N HIS A 100 0.00 -14.76 16.88
CA HIS A 100 1.35 -14.70 17.43
C HIS A 100 2.41 -14.95 16.36
N SER A 101 2.27 -16.00 15.56
CA SER A 101 3.20 -16.29 14.46
C SER A 101 3.24 -15.19 13.41
N ARG A 102 2.09 -14.58 13.09
CA ARG A 102 2.02 -13.46 12.13
C ARG A 102 2.72 -12.21 12.67
N ILE A 103 2.43 -11.82 13.91
CA ILE A 103 3.07 -10.67 14.57
C ILE A 103 4.56 -10.89 14.70
N SER A 104 4.98 -12.10 15.10
CA SER A 104 6.40 -12.45 15.17
C SER A 104 7.13 -12.24 13.84
N LYS A 105 6.51 -12.59 12.70
CA LYS A 105 7.10 -12.31 11.38
C LYS A 105 7.18 -10.81 11.09
N ILE A 106 6.15 -10.04 11.42
CA ILE A 106 6.12 -8.58 11.20
C ILE A 106 7.27 -7.90 11.96
N VAL A 107 7.38 -8.14 13.26
CA VAL A 107 8.40 -7.47 14.09
C VAL A 107 9.82 -7.92 13.74
N LYS A 108 9.99 -9.17 13.30
CA LYS A 108 11.31 -9.68 12.89
C LYS A 108 11.76 -9.14 11.53
N VAL A 109 10.86 -9.12 10.54
CA VAL A 109 11.22 -8.78 9.15
C VAL A 109 11.17 -7.28 8.91
N ILE A 110 10.14 -6.60 9.41
CA ILE A 110 9.91 -5.17 9.14
C ILE A 110 10.43 -4.31 10.29
N GLY A 111 10.31 -4.80 11.52
CA GLY A 111 10.81 -4.13 12.73
C GLY A 111 12.26 -4.46 13.07
N GLU A 112 12.96 -5.19 12.20
CA GLU A 112 14.40 -5.47 12.31
C GLU A 112 14.83 -6.10 13.66
N ASN A 113 13.94 -6.85 14.31
CA ASN A 113 14.10 -7.39 15.67
C ASN A 113 14.21 -6.35 16.79
N GLU A 114 14.09 -5.07 16.48
CA GLU A 114 14.15 -3.98 17.46
C GLU A 114 12.83 -3.80 18.21
N VAL A 115 11.72 -4.30 17.66
CA VAL A 115 10.39 -4.14 18.25
C VAL A 115 9.91 -5.44 18.88
N THR A 116 9.45 -5.37 20.13
CA THR A 116 8.88 -6.55 20.79
C THR A 116 7.45 -6.85 20.32
N ILE A 117 7.03 -8.12 20.44
CA ILE A 117 5.62 -8.50 20.20
C ILE A 117 4.68 -7.71 21.10
N PHE A 118 5.07 -7.48 22.36
CA PHE A 118 4.32 -6.68 23.30
C PHE A 118 4.12 -5.25 22.78
N SER A 119 5.21 -4.58 22.37
CA SER A 119 5.14 -3.21 21.86
C SER A 119 4.30 -3.09 20.60
N TYR A 120 4.40 -4.05 19.68
CA TYR A 120 3.55 -4.06 18.49
C TYR A 120 2.06 -4.15 18.86
N ILE A 121 1.70 -5.05 19.78
CA ILE A 121 0.31 -5.21 20.23
C ILE A 121 -0.17 -3.95 20.95
N ASP A 122 0.66 -3.38 21.82
CA ASP A 122 0.36 -2.15 22.54
C ASP A 122 0.07 -0.99 21.58
N ASN A 123 0.90 -0.81 20.55
CA ASN A 123 0.69 0.22 19.52
C ASN A 123 -0.60 -0.01 18.72
N VAL A 124 -0.92 -1.26 18.39
CA VAL A 124 -2.18 -1.61 17.70
C VAL A 124 -3.38 -1.27 18.57
N LEU A 125 -3.33 -1.62 19.86
CA LEU A 125 -4.39 -1.32 20.82
C LEU A 125 -4.54 0.18 21.03
N LYS A 126 -3.43 0.91 21.21
CA LYS A 126 -3.42 2.36 21.31
C LYS A 126 -4.11 3.00 20.11
N HIS A 127 -3.70 2.64 18.90
CA HIS A 127 -4.31 3.20 17.69
C HIS A 127 -5.80 2.84 17.58
N HIS A 128 -6.18 1.61 17.95
CA HIS A 128 -7.58 1.21 17.97
C HIS A 128 -8.40 2.06 18.95
N PHE A 129 -7.93 2.26 20.17
CA PHE A 129 -8.64 3.11 21.13
C PHE A 129 -8.69 4.56 20.67
N ASP A 130 -7.59 5.12 20.17
CA ASP A 130 -7.57 6.51 19.65
C ASP A 130 -8.56 6.70 18.48
N THR A 131 -8.73 5.68 17.62
CA THR A 131 -9.59 5.77 16.44
C THR A 131 -11.06 5.56 16.76
N PHE A 132 -11.37 4.68 17.72
CA PHE A 132 -12.74 4.21 18.00
C PHE A 132 -13.23 4.61 19.39
N GLN A 133 -12.55 5.49 20.12
CA GLN A 133 -12.93 5.89 21.48
C GLN A 133 -14.37 6.39 21.58
N ASP A 134 -14.83 7.18 20.60
CA ASP A 134 -16.16 7.80 20.62
C ASP A 134 -17.24 6.73 20.43
N ASP A 135 -17.08 5.88 19.42
CA ASP A 135 -17.97 4.75 19.14
C ASP A 135 -18.05 3.79 20.34
N ILE A 136 -16.90 3.43 20.91
CA ILE A 136 -16.82 2.55 22.08
C ILE A 136 -17.54 3.20 23.26
N SER A 137 -17.34 4.51 23.48
CA SER A 137 -17.95 5.26 24.58
C SER A 137 -19.46 5.36 24.43
N GLU A 138 -19.96 5.65 23.23
CA GLU A 138 -21.40 5.71 22.94
C GLU A 138 -22.06 4.34 23.16
N LEU A 139 -21.47 3.27 22.61
CA LEU A 139 -21.97 1.92 22.77
C LEU A 139 -21.92 1.46 24.22
N TYR A 140 -20.92 1.87 24.99
CA TYR A 140 -20.82 1.53 26.41
C TYR A 140 -21.92 2.21 27.22
N LYS A 141 -22.10 3.53 27.08
CA LYS A 141 -23.16 4.30 27.78
C LYS A 141 -24.56 3.79 27.46
N LYS A 142 -24.80 3.35 26.23
CA LYS A 142 -26.09 2.79 25.81
C LYS A 142 -26.41 1.45 26.48
N ASN A 143 -25.40 0.70 26.90
CA ASN A 143 -25.55 -0.66 27.43
C ASN A 143 -25.18 -0.80 28.91
N CYS A 144 -24.60 0.23 29.55
CA CYS A 144 -24.15 0.22 30.93
C CYS A 144 -24.42 1.58 31.60
N ASP A 145 -25.02 1.58 32.79
CA ASP A 145 -25.21 2.77 33.64
C ASP A 145 -23.92 3.20 34.37
N ASP A 146 -22.75 2.63 34.03
CA ASP A 146 -21.47 2.91 34.70
C ASP A 146 -20.57 3.80 33.84
N ASP A 147 -19.91 4.78 34.44
CA ASP A 147 -19.21 5.90 33.78
C ASP A 147 -17.72 5.59 33.47
N TYR A 148 -17.42 4.32 33.22
CA TYR A 148 -16.05 3.76 33.26
C TYR A 148 -15.09 4.30 32.18
N LEU A 149 -15.61 4.96 31.14
CA LEU A 149 -14.83 5.43 29.99
C LEU A 149 -14.59 6.94 29.95
N ILE A 150 -15.09 7.72 30.91
CA ILE A 150 -14.73 9.14 30.97
C ILE A 150 -13.31 9.25 31.54
N PRO A 151 -12.33 9.77 30.78
CA PRO A 151 -11.01 10.02 31.33
C PRO A 151 -11.15 11.04 32.47
N LYS A 152 -10.62 10.72 33.65
CA LYS A 152 -10.53 11.70 34.74
C LYS A 152 -9.64 12.84 34.28
N LYS A 153 -10.24 14.02 34.19
CA LYS A 153 -9.62 15.29 33.81
C LYS A 153 -8.58 15.74 34.84
#